data_AF-A0A359LNQ4-F1
#
_entry.id   AF-A0A359LNQ4-F1
#
_cell.length_a   1.000
_cell.length_b   1.000
_cell.length_c   1.000
_cell.angle_alpha   90.00
_cell.angle_beta   90.00
_cell.angle_gamma   90.00
#
_symmetry.space_group_name_H-M   'P 1'
#
loop_
_entity.id
_entity.type
_entity.pdbx_description
1 polymer ?
#
loop_
_entity_poly.entity_id
_entity_poly.type
_entity_poly.pdbx_seq_one_letter_code
_entity_poly.pdbx_strand_id
1 'polypeptide(L)' 'MFDLRLPSGLFFLLLGLVLVGFGAAAGDAHAPLTTVNVNLYTGAFMILFGGILLWLSRRKAS' A
#
# COMPACT_ATOMS: atom_id res chain seq x y z
N MET A 1 -20.93 12.60 7.67
CA MET A 1 -20.40 11.42 6.96
C MET A 1 -18.96 11.23 7.40
N PHE A 2 -18.59 10.06 7.95
CA PHE A 2 -17.19 9.77 8.30
C PHE A 2 -16.30 9.98 7.07
N ASP A 3 -15.15 10.62 7.26
CA ASP A 3 -14.22 10.86 6.14
C ASP A 3 -13.67 9.54 5.65
N LEU A 4 -14.23 9.01 4.55
CA LEU A 4 -13.91 7.70 4.00
C LEU A 4 -12.42 7.57 3.65
N ARG A 5 -11.74 8.70 3.43
CA ARG A 5 -10.29 8.78 3.17
C ARG A 5 -9.44 8.18 4.30
N LEU A 6 -9.87 8.33 5.55
CA LEU A 6 -9.11 7.85 6.70
C LEU A 6 -9.08 6.31 6.79
N PRO A 7 -10.23 5.60 6.85
CA PRO A 7 -10.23 4.13 6.91
C PRO A 7 -9.67 3.50 5.63
N SER A 8 -9.99 4.05 4.45
CA SER A 8 -9.42 3.55 3.20
C SER A 8 -7.91 3.78 3.10
N GLY A 9 -7.43 4.96 3.48
CA GLY A 9 -6.00 5.29 3.50
C GLY A 9 -5.20 4.39 4.44
N LEU A 10 -5.73 4.13 5.65
CA LEU A 10 -5.12 3.20 6.60
C LEU A 10 -5.07 1.78 6.04
N PHE A 11 -6.16 1.30 5.45
CA PHE A 11 -6.23 -0.03 4.86
C PHE A 11 -5.18 -0.23 3.76
N PHE A 12 -5.12 0.68 2.78
CA PHE A 12 -4.14 0.58 1.69
C PHE A 12 -2.70 0.72 2.17
N LEU A 13 -2.44 1.60 3.14
CA LEU A 13 -1.10 1.75 3.72
C LEU A 13 -0.65 0.46 4.42
N LEU A 14 -1.51 -0.13 5.25
CA LEU A 14 -1.21 -1.36 5.99
C LEU A 14 -0.99 -2.54 5.05
N LEU A 15 -1.90 -2.74 4.09
CA LEU A 15 -1.79 -3.84 3.13
C LEU A 15 -0.54 -3.69 2.25
N GLY A 16 -0.25 -2.47 1.81
CA GLY A 16 0.95 -2.15 1.06
C GLY A 16 2.24 -2.43 1.85
N LEU A 17 2.29 -2.07 3.13
CA LEU A 17 3.43 -2.40 4.01
C LEU A 17 3.63 -3.90 4.16
N VAL A 18 2.55 -4.67 4.31
CA VAL A 18 2.62 -6.14 4.39
C VAL A 18 3.15 -6.74 3.09
N LEU A 19 2.65 -6.29 1.94
CA LEU A 19 3.08 -6.76 0.62
C LEU A 19 4.56 -6.43 0.35
N VAL A 20 4.99 -5.20 0.65
CA VAL A 20 6.39 -4.80 0.49
C VAL A 20 7.28 -5.56 1.46
N GLY A 21 6.88 -5.71 2.73
CA GLY A 21 7.63 -6.46 3.73
C GLY A 21 7.80 -7.92 3.33
N PHE A 22 6.73 -8.56 2.85
CA PHE A 22 6.79 -9.93 2.34
C PHE A 22 7.65 -10.04 1.08
N GLY A 23 7.45 -9.16 0.10
CA GLY A 23 8.20 -9.15 -1.15
C GLY A 23 9.70 -8.89 -0.96
N ALA A 24 10.08 -8.10 0.05
CA ALA A 24 11.47 -7.83 0.38
C ALA A 24 12.13 -8.96 1.19
N ALA A 25 11.38 -9.62 2.07
CA ALA A 25 11.89 -10.72 2.90
C ALA A 25 11.99 -12.05 2.12
N ALA A 26 11.08 -12.28 1.16
CA ALA A 26 11.07 -13.45 0.31
C ALA A 26 11.83 -13.15 -0.99
N GLY A 27 13.14 -13.38 -0.98
CA GLY A 27 14.09 -12.94 -2.03
C GLY A 27 13.74 -13.34 -3.47
N ASP A 28 12.98 -14.41 -3.68
CA ASP A 28 12.52 -14.84 -5.02
C ASP A 28 10.99 -15.07 -5.08
N ALA A 29 10.23 -14.24 -4.35
CA ALA A 29 8.76 -14.29 -4.38
C ALA A 29 8.19 -13.64 -5.64
N HIS A 30 8.35 -14.30 -6.78
CA HIS A 30 7.62 -14.00 -8.00
C HIS A 30 6.62 -15.11 -8.34
N ALA A 31 5.54 -14.79 -9.05
CA ALA A 31 4.65 -15.83 -9.55
C ALA A 31 5.36 -16.60 -10.68
N PRO A 32 5.05 -17.89 -10.92
CA PRO A 32 5.70 -18.69 -11.96
C PRO A 32 5.65 -18.08 -13.38
N LEU A 33 4.69 -17.20 -13.62
CA LEU A 33 4.45 -16.53 -14.91
C LEU A 33 5.06 -15.12 -14.99
N THR A 34 5.73 -14.65 -13.94
CA THR A 34 6.28 -13.30 -13.86
C THR A 34 7.73 -13.34 -13.43
N THR A 35 8.60 -12.59 -14.09
CA THR A 35 10.00 -12.43 -13.67
C THR A 35 10.20 -11.37 -12.59
N VAL A 36 9.12 -10.66 -12.24
CA VAL A 36 9.12 -9.54 -11.29
C VAL A 36 8.34 -9.90 -10.04
N ASN A 37 8.79 -9.41 -8.90
CA ASN A 37 8.10 -9.57 -7.62
C ASN A 37 6.88 -8.63 -7.57
N VAL A 38 5.72 -9.16 -7.98
CA VAL A 38 4.45 -8.40 -8.03
C VAL A 38 4.11 -7.81 -6.67
N ASN A 39 4.44 -8.48 -5.56
CA ASN A 39 4.16 -7.98 -4.22
C ASN A 39 4.85 -6.64 -3.94
N LEU A 40 6.10 -6.46 -4.39
CA LEU A 40 6.83 -5.20 -4.25
C LEU A 40 6.18 -4.06 -5.03
N TYR A 41 5.85 -4.29 -6.31
CA TYR A 41 5.25 -3.25 -7.16
C TYR A 41 3.86 -2.86 -6.69
N THR A 42 2.99 -3.84 -6.45
CA THR A 42 1.62 -3.60 -5.98
C THR A 42 1.63 -3.00 -4.57
N GLY A 43 2.48 -3.49 -3.68
CA GLY A 43 2.63 -2.96 -2.33
C GLY A 43 3.11 -1.51 -2.32
N ALA A 44 4.11 -1.17 -3.14
CA ALA A 44 4.59 0.21 -3.27
C ALA A 44 3.48 1.16 -3.76
N PHE A 45 2.68 0.73 -4.76
CA PHE A 45 1.55 1.51 -5.25
C PHE A 45 0.48 1.72 -4.17
N MET A 46 0.16 0.67 -3.39
CA MET A 46 -0.79 0.76 -2.28
C MET A 46 -0.32 1.69 -1.16
N ILE A 47 0.97 1.66 -0.80
CA ILE A 47 1.56 2.60 0.17
C ILE A 47 1.43 4.04 -0.33
N LEU A 48 1.80 4.29 -1.60
CA LEU A 48 1.70 5.62 -2.20
C LEU A 48 0.26 6.13 -2.17
N PHE A 49 -0.69 5.32 -2.64
CA PHE A 49 -2.10 5.69 -2.68
C PHE A 49 -2.69 5.90 -1.28
N GLY A 50 -2.45 4.97 -0.35
CA GLY A 50 -2.91 5.09 1.03
C GLY A 50 -2.32 6.31 1.74
N GLY A 51 -1.03 6.58 1.53
CA GLY A 51 -0.35 7.76 2.03
C GLY A 51 -0.95 9.08 1.53
N ILE A 52 -1.28 9.16 0.22
CA ILE A 52 -1.96 10.31 -0.37
C ILE A 52 -3.34 10.52 0.28
N LEU A 53 -4.13 9.46 0.45
CA LEU A 53 -5.45 9.55 1.09
C LEU A 53 -5.36 10.04 2.54
N LEU A 54 -4.40 9.53 3.31
CA LEU A 54 -4.17 9.97 4.69
C LEU A 54 -3.72 11.43 4.76
N TRP A 55 -2.85 11.85 3.83
CA TRP A 55 -2.41 13.24 3.73
C TRP A 55 -3.56 14.18 3.38
N LEU A 56 -4.41 13.81 2.41
CA LEU A 56 -5.60 14.60 2.06
C LEU A 56 -6.62 14.66 3.21
N SER A 57 -6.78 13.56 3.97
CA SER A 57 -7.64 13.56 5.15
C SER A 57 -7.13 14.51 6.23
N ARG A 58 -5.80 14.53 6.47
CA ARG A 58 -5.17 15.49 7.39
C ARG A 58 -5.34 16.94 6.94
N ARG A 59 -5.18 17.22 5.64
CA ARG A 59 -5.37 18.57 5.07
C ARG A 59 -6.79 19.10 5.20
N LYS A 60 -7.79 18.23 5.24
CA LYS A 60 -9.19 18.63 5.44
C LYS A 60 -9.52 18.92 6.90
N ALA A 61 -8.73 18.36 7.83
CA ALA A 61 -8.90 18.55 9.27
C ALA A 61 -8.20 19.81 9.81
N SER A 62 -7.37 20.48 8.99
CA SER A 62 -6.79 21.81 9.26
C SER A 62 -7.60 22.90 8.58
#